data_AF-A0A9E5GGU4-F1
#
_entry.id   AF-A0A9E5GGU4-F1
#
_cell.length_a   1.000
_cell.length_b   1.000
_cell.length_c   1.000
_cell.angle_alpha   90.00
_cell.angle_beta   90.00
_cell.angle_gamma   90.00
#
_symmetry.space_group_name_H-M   'P 1'
#
loop_
_entity.id
_entity.type
_entity.pdbx_description
1 polymer ?
#
loop_
_entity_poly.entity_id
_entity_poly.type
_entity_poly.pdbx_seq_one_letter_code
_entity_poly.pdbx_strand_id
1 'polypeptide(L)'
;MKRVIIVCVVALLLFTSCSSTPKVNPDGSPYWTTNIPKSTRSTYYAVGSAKQSTNQLSQLRAESAAKDAIGRWASTSVDNSLITFIEEAGEVMKNQQMLEVLQNLSVQTVSIALRGVAIEEKYIAPDGTVFVLASYPVKNLKDAYKLQAQSLERELKLMQASAQALEAESKLVQADSLLAYLEAYLESSLSD
;
A
#
# COMPACT_ATOMS: atom_id res chain seq x y z
N MET A 1 65.29 16.23 -15.47
CA MET A 1 64.65 14.95 -15.86
C MET A 1 64.28 14.06 -14.65
N LYS A 2 65.20 13.72 -13.73
CA LYS A 2 64.86 12.91 -12.52
C LYS A 2 63.74 13.49 -11.65
N ARG A 3 63.67 14.82 -11.47
CA ARG A 3 62.60 15.48 -10.69
C ARG A 3 61.22 15.42 -11.35
N VAL A 4 61.16 15.40 -12.69
CA VAL A 4 59.90 15.30 -13.45
C VAL A 4 59.35 13.86 -13.38
N ILE A 5 60.23 12.87 -13.47
CA ILE A 5 59.86 11.45 -13.34
C ILE A 5 59.29 11.14 -11.94
N ILE A 6 59.88 11.70 -10.88
CA ILE A 6 59.41 11.51 -9.50
C ILE A 6 58.02 12.13 -9.30
N VAL A 7 57.77 13.32 -9.87
CA VAL A 7 56.46 13.98 -9.79
C VAL A 7 55.37 13.20 -10.55
N CYS A 8 55.70 12.61 -11.72
CA CYS A 8 54.76 11.77 -12.45
C CYS A 8 54.43 10.44 -11.75
N VAL A 9 55.40 9.82 -11.06
CA VAL A 9 55.17 8.57 -10.32
C VAL A 9 54.34 8.80 -9.06
N VAL A 10 54.57 9.90 -8.34
CA VAL A 10 53.76 10.29 -7.17
C VAL A 10 52.34 10.68 -7.60
N ALA A 11 52.19 11.37 -8.74
CA ALA A 11 50.87 11.68 -9.29
C ALA A 11 50.09 10.42 -9.69
N LEU A 12 50.74 9.40 -10.27
CA LEU A 12 50.08 8.13 -10.59
C LEU A 12 49.62 7.34 -9.34
N LEU A 13 50.39 7.40 -8.25
CA LEU A 13 50.04 6.74 -6.99
C LEU A 13 48.87 7.40 -6.24
N LEU A 14 48.59 8.68 -6.52
CA LEU A 14 47.46 9.39 -5.93
C LEU A 14 46.11 9.07 -6.60
N PHE A 15 46.10 8.46 -7.79
CA PHE A 15 44.88 8.07 -8.51
C PHE A 15 44.39 6.65 -8.21
N THR A 16 45.11 5.84 -7.42
CA THR A 16 44.71 4.44 -7.13
C THR A 16 43.85 4.24 -5.88
N SER A 17 43.43 5.31 -5.20
CA SER A 17 42.80 5.23 -3.88
C SER A 17 41.32 5.63 -3.85
N CYS A 18 40.50 5.06 -4.72
CA CYS A 18 39.05 5.07 -4.52
C CYS A 18 38.41 3.77 -5.03
N SER A 19 38.80 2.64 -4.44
CA SER A 19 37.99 1.42 -4.46
C SER A 19 37.25 1.36 -3.13
N SER A 20 36.11 2.05 -3.07
CA SER A 20 35.16 1.90 -1.95
C SER A 20 34.53 0.51 -2.07
N THR A 21 35.18 -0.49 -1.46
CA THR A 21 34.59 -1.80 -1.28
C THR A 21 33.28 -1.64 -0.50
N PRO A 22 32.16 -2.18 -1.00
CA PRO A 22 30.90 -2.14 -0.27
C PRO A 22 31.12 -2.77 1.11
N LYS A 23 30.63 -2.13 2.19
CA LYS A 23 30.64 -2.78 3.50
C LYS A 23 29.70 -3.98 3.44
N VAL A 24 30.27 -5.16 3.64
CA VAL A 24 29.54 -6.43 3.70
C VAL A 24 29.53 -6.91 5.16
N ASN A 25 28.40 -7.41 5.61
CA ASN A 25 28.23 -8.05 6.90
C ASN A 25 28.99 -9.40 6.93
N PRO A 26 29.24 -9.97 8.13
CA PRO A 26 29.92 -11.26 8.26
C PRO A 26 29.24 -12.43 7.54
N ASP A 27 27.94 -12.32 7.27
CA ASP A 27 27.11 -13.31 6.56
C ASP A 27 27.17 -13.16 5.02
N GLY A 28 27.91 -12.18 4.51
CA GLY A 28 28.01 -11.90 3.08
C GLY A 28 26.91 -10.98 2.52
N SER A 29 25.98 -10.52 3.35
CA SER A 29 24.94 -9.55 2.95
C SER A 29 25.46 -8.10 2.99
N PRO A 30 24.93 -7.17 2.18
CA PRO A 30 25.38 -5.79 2.20
C PRO A 30 24.92 -5.08 3.49
N TYR A 31 25.70 -4.12 3.98
CA TYR A 31 25.49 -3.50 5.30
C TYR A 31 24.06 -2.94 5.55
N TRP A 32 23.39 -2.47 4.50
CA TRP A 32 22.03 -1.93 4.57
C TRP A 32 20.94 -2.99 4.80
N THR A 33 21.26 -4.29 4.80
CA THR A 33 20.31 -5.34 5.22
C THR A 33 20.10 -5.38 6.72
N THR A 34 21.16 -5.15 7.49
CA THR A 34 21.16 -5.12 8.96
C THR A 34 21.03 -3.70 9.50
N ASN A 35 21.48 -2.72 8.72
CA ASN A 35 21.38 -1.29 9.03
C ASN A 35 20.55 -0.60 7.95
N ILE A 36 19.29 -1.03 7.81
CA ILE A 36 18.33 -0.41 6.89
C ILE A 36 18.28 1.09 7.22
N PRO A 37 18.41 1.98 6.21
CA PRO A 37 18.25 3.42 6.42
C PRO A 37 16.96 3.67 7.19
N LYS A 38 17.05 4.42 8.31
CA LYS A 38 15.89 4.68 9.16
C LYS A 38 14.78 5.26 8.30
N SER A 39 13.63 4.57 8.24
CA SER A 39 12.44 5.10 7.59
C SER A 39 12.14 6.48 8.16
N THR A 40 12.14 7.47 7.28
CA THR A 40 11.92 8.88 7.64
C THR A 40 10.45 9.24 7.45
N ARG A 41 10.04 10.43 7.89
CA ARG A 41 8.67 10.92 7.62
C ARG A 41 8.35 11.02 6.12
N SER A 42 9.35 11.07 5.24
CA SER A 42 9.19 11.21 3.79
C SER A 42 9.33 9.89 3.03
N THR A 43 10.17 8.97 3.50
CA THR A 43 10.53 7.77 2.73
C THR A 43 10.60 6.55 3.64
N TYR A 44 9.88 5.50 3.25
CA TYR A 44 9.96 4.18 3.85
C TYR A 44 10.93 3.31 3.04
N TYR A 45 11.78 2.54 3.72
CA TYR A 45 12.70 1.61 3.08
C TYR A 45 12.36 0.18 3.46
N ALA A 46 12.50 -0.73 2.49
CA ALA A 46 12.36 -2.15 2.70
C ALA A 46 13.45 -2.92 1.95
N VAL A 47 13.84 -4.06 2.50
CA VAL A 47 14.82 -4.95 1.91
C VAL A 47 14.15 -6.25 1.50
N GLY A 48 14.47 -6.73 0.30
CA GLY A 48 14.12 -8.06 -0.18
C GLY A 48 15.38 -8.84 -0.51
N SER A 49 15.34 -10.16 -0.31
CA SER A 49 16.42 -11.05 -0.72
C SER A 49 15.86 -12.34 -1.32
N ALA A 50 16.59 -12.92 -2.28
CA ALA A 50 16.25 -14.21 -2.85
C ALA A 50 17.47 -14.88 -3.46
N LYS A 51 17.45 -16.22 -3.41
CA LYS A 51 18.38 -17.09 -4.13
C LYS A 51 17.59 -18.06 -4.98
N GLN A 52 17.92 -18.14 -6.26
CA GLN A 52 17.25 -18.92 -7.28
C GLN A 52 18.29 -19.58 -8.20
N SER A 53 17.83 -20.34 -9.19
CA SER A 53 18.70 -21.07 -10.13
C SER A 53 19.59 -20.17 -10.98
N THR A 54 19.18 -18.93 -11.24
CA THR A 54 19.94 -17.94 -12.00
C THR A 54 19.94 -16.59 -11.28
N ASN A 55 20.99 -15.79 -11.49
CA ASN A 55 21.09 -14.45 -10.89
C ASN A 55 19.94 -13.54 -11.31
N GLN A 56 19.47 -13.66 -12.56
CA GLN A 56 18.33 -12.91 -13.07
C GLN A 56 17.03 -13.28 -12.34
N LEU A 57 16.80 -14.57 -12.09
CA LEU A 57 15.62 -15.02 -11.36
C LEU A 57 15.71 -14.63 -9.87
N SER A 58 16.91 -14.71 -9.29
CA SER A 58 17.18 -14.22 -7.93
C SER A 58 16.87 -12.73 -7.82
N GLN A 59 17.29 -11.93 -8.79
CA GLN A 59 17.02 -10.49 -8.81
C GLN A 59 15.53 -10.19 -8.90
N LEU A 60 14.82 -10.79 -9.86
CA LEU A 60 13.37 -10.59 -10.01
C LEU A 60 12.63 -10.95 -8.72
N ARG A 61 13.01 -12.06 -8.08
CA ARG A 61 12.37 -12.50 -6.85
C ARG A 61 12.72 -11.62 -5.65
N ALA A 62 13.95 -11.13 -5.55
CA ALA A 62 14.37 -10.18 -4.51
C ALA A 62 13.66 -8.82 -4.66
N GLU A 63 13.51 -8.33 -5.89
CA GLU A 63 12.71 -7.12 -6.18
C GLU A 63 11.24 -7.30 -5.79
N SER A 64 10.66 -8.45 -6.12
CA SER A 64 9.28 -8.77 -5.72
C SER A 64 9.15 -8.85 -4.20
N ALA A 65 10.09 -9.49 -3.51
CA ALA A 65 10.09 -9.58 -2.05
C ALA A 65 10.17 -8.21 -1.36
N ALA A 66 10.99 -7.29 -1.91
CA ALA A 66 11.10 -5.92 -1.41
C ALA A 66 9.78 -5.14 -1.61
N LYS A 67 9.17 -5.27 -2.79
CA LYS A 67 7.86 -4.70 -3.12
C LYS A 67 6.75 -5.23 -2.22
N ASP A 68 6.73 -6.53 -1.97
CA ASP A 68 5.76 -7.18 -1.09
C ASP A 68 5.89 -6.67 0.35
N ALA A 69 7.11 -6.44 0.82
CA ALA A 69 7.36 -5.85 2.14
C ALA A 69 6.80 -4.42 2.26
N ILE A 70 6.98 -3.60 1.22
CA ILE A 70 6.38 -2.25 1.15
C ILE A 70 4.86 -2.34 1.10
N GLY A 71 4.30 -3.25 0.29
CA GLY A 71 2.86 -3.48 0.19
C GLY A 71 2.25 -3.85 1.55
N ARG A 72 2.87 -4.78 2.28
CA ARG A 72 2.41 -5.15 3.64
C ARG A 72 2.45 -3.97 4.61
N TRP A 73 3.54 -3.21 4.62
CA TRP A 73 3.65 -2.01 5.45
C TRP A 73 2.56 -0.98 5.11
N ALA A 74 2.30 -0.76 3.82
CA ALA A 74 1.25 0.13 3.35
C ALA A 74 -0.14 -0.34 3.78
N SER A 75 -0.43 -1.64 3.66
CA SER A 75 -1.67 -2.26 4.15
C SER A 75 -1.88 -1.99 5.64
N THR A 76 -0.91 -2.40 6.46
CA THR A 76 -1.00 -2.22 7.92
C THR A 76 -1.14 -0.75 8.32
N SER A 77 -0.51 0.16 7.56
CA SER A 77 -0.66 1.59 7.77
C SER A 77 -2.06 2.10 7.45
N VAL A 78 -2.73 1.56 6.41
CA VAL A 78 -4.15 1.84 6.13
C VAL A 78 -5.01 1.33 7.29
N ASP A 79 -4.82 0.05 7.62
CA ASP A 79 -5.70 -0.69 8.52
C ASP A 79 -5.71 0.00 9.89
N ASN A 80 -4.53 0.38 10.40
CA ASN A 80 -4.42 1.12 11.65
C ASN A 80 -5.10 2.50 11.60
N SER A 81 -4.93 3.25 10.50
CA SER A 81 -5.52 4.59 10.37
C SER A 81 -7.05 4.55 10.30
N LEU A 82 -7.60 3.52 9.63
CA LEU A 82 -9.04 3.33 9.50
C LEU A 82 -9.67 2.78 10.79
N ILE A 83 -8.97 1.89 11.51
CA ILE A 83 -9.40 1.45 12.85
C ILE A 83 -9.54 2.67 13.78
N THR A 84 -8.53 3.54 13.82
CA THR A 84 -8.59 4.78 14.61
C THR A 84 -9.76 5.66 14.19
N PHE A 85 -10.03 5.82 12.88
CA PHE A 85 -11.19 6.58 12.40
C PHE A 85 -12.53 5.98 12.84
N ILE A 86 -12.68 4.64 12.79
CA ILE A 86 -13.91 3.95 13.23
C ILE A 86 -14.10 4.08 14.74
N GLU A 87 -13.02 3.96 15.52
CA GLU A 87 -13.04 4.13 16.97
C GLU A 87 -13.41 5.58 17.36
N GLU A 88 -12.90 6.58 16.65
CA GLU A 88 -13.23 8.00 16.86
C GLU A 88 -14.66 8.34 16.40
N ALA A 89 -15.16 7.71 15.34
CA ALA A 89 -16.48 7.98 14.80
C ALA A 89 -17.64 7.30 15.57
N GLY A 90 -17.34 6.36 16.48
CA GLY A 90 -18.33 5.68 17.30
C GLY A 90 -19.21 4.66 16.56
N GLU A 91 -20.08 3.96 17.30
CA GLU A 91 -20.86 2.76 16.88
C GLU A 91 -21.73 2.88 15.61
N VAL A 92 -21.85 4.06 15.03
CA VAL A 92 -22.71 4.35 13.87
C VAL A 92 -22.20 3.69 12.58
N MET A 93 -20.97 3.14 12.56
CA MET A 93 -20.35 2.58 11.35
C MET A 93 -19.88 1.12 11.43
N LYS A 94 -20.38 0.31 12.39
CA LYS A 94 -20.11 -1.14 12.48
C LYS A 94 -20.93 -2.00 11.50
N ASN A 95 -21.27 -1.49 10.31
CA ASN A 95 -22.02 -2.25 9.31
C ASN A 95 -21.07 -3.01 8.37
N GLN A 96 -21.57 -4.12 7.80
CA GLN A 96 -20.87 -4.97 6.82
C GLN A 96 -20.30 -4.17 5.62
N GLN A 97 -20.94 -3.04 5.29
CA GLN A 97 -20.47 -2.06 4.29
C GLN A 97 -19.11 -1.45 4.65
N MET A 98 -18.84 -1.19 5.93
CA MET A 98 -17.54 -0.66 6.35
C MET A 98 -16.45 -1.73 6.18
N LEU A 99 -16.73 -3.01 6.45
CA LEU A 99 -15.75 -4.09 6.22
C LEU A 99 -15.40 -4.24 4.74
N GLU A 100 -16.37 -4.13 3.84
CA GLU A 100 -16.14 -4.15 2.39
C GLU A 100 -15.32 -2.93 1.93
N VAL A 101 -15.60 -1.77 2.52
CA VAL A 101 -14.80 -0.54 2.36
C VAL A 101 -13.35 -0.74 2.81
N LEU A 102 -13.12 -1.35 3.98
CA LEU A 102 -11.78 -1.64 4.49
C LEU A 102 -10.99 -2.52 3.52
N GLN A 103 -11.62 -3.59 3.02
CA GLN A 103 -10.98 -4.50 2.07
C GLN A 103 -10.64 -3.81 0.75
N ASN A 104 -11.57 -3.03 0.19
CA ASN A 104 -11.35 -2.33 -1.07
C ASN A 104 -10.26 -1.24 -0.96
N LEU A 105 -10.21 -0.50 0.14
CA LEU A 105 -9.17 0.51 0.38
C LEU A 105 -7.78 -0.12 0.56
N SER A 106 -7.70 -1.21 1.31
CA SER A 106 -6.44 -1.92 1.56
C SER A 106 -5.85 -2.44 0.24
N VAL A 107 -6.64 -3.15 -0.57
CA VAL A 107 -6.20 -3.70 -1.88
C VAL A 107 -5.73 -2.59 -2.83
N GLN A 108 -6.49 -1.51 -2.95
CA GLN A 108 -6.14 -0.41 -3.85
C GLN A 108 -4.90 0.34 -3.38
N THR A 109 -4.75 0.54 -2.07
CA THR A 109 -3.55 1.18 -1.51
C THR A 109 -2.31 0.35 -1.77
N VAL A 110 -2.36 -0.97 -1.58
CA VAL A 110 -1.24 -1.86 -1.89
C VAL A 110 -0.86 -1.74 -3.36
N SER A 111 -1.83 -1.72 -4.27
CA SER A 111 -1.57 -1.54 -5.71
C SER A 111 -0.88 -0.21 -6.03
N ILE A 112 -1.31 0.89 -5.40
CA ILE A 112 -0.69 2.21 -5.57
C ILE A 112 0.71 2.25 -4.96
N ALA A 113 0.88 1.65 -3.78
CA ALA A 113 2.18 1.56 -3.11
C ALA A 113 3.20 0.86 -4.00
N LEU A 114 2.81 -0.27 -4.61
CA LEU A 114 3.65 -1.02 -5.54
C LEU A 114 4.08 -0.23 -6.78
N ARG A 115 3.28 0.74 -7.24
CA ARG A 115 3.61 1.61 -8.39
C ARG A 115 4.64 2.70 -8.05
N GLY A 116 4.69 3.14 -6.80
CA GLY A 116 5.61 4.19 -6.35
C GLY A 116 6.93 3.68 -5.78
N VAL A 117 7.19 2.37 -5.84
CA VAL A 117 8.43 1.78 -5.33
C VAL A 117 9.61 2.11 -6.25
N ALA A 118 10.66 2.71 -5.69
CA ALA A 118 11.95 2.87 -6.34
C ALA A 118 12.94 1.81 -5.84
N ILE A 119 13.83 1.34 -6.71
CA ILE A 119 14.93 0.46 -6.31
C ILE A 119 16.18 1.32 -6.11
N GLU A 120 16.70 1.34 -4.89
CA GLU A 120 17.83 2.18 -4.50
C GLU A 120 19.15 1.45 -4.73
N GLU A 121 19.26 0.21 -4.24
CA GLU A 121 20.47 -0.57 -4.33
C GLU A 121 20.19 -2.04 -4.61
N LYS A 122 21.15 -2.69 -5.29
CA LYS A 122 21.15 -4.12 -5.58
C LYS A 122 22.53 -4.68 -5.28
N TYR A 123 22.57 -5.85 -4.68
CA TYR A 123 23.81 -6.54 -4.39
C TYR A 123 23.67 -8.04 -4.65
N ILE A 124 24.66 -8.62 -5.32
CA ILE A 124 24.74 -10.04 -5.58
C ILE A 124 25.85 -10.59 -4.71
N ALA A 125 25.49 -11.40 -3.73
CA ALA A 125 26.45 -12.05 -2.85
C ALA A 125 27.22 -13.15 -3.58
N PRO A 126 28.44 -13.50 -3.11
CA PRO A 126 29.27 -14.55 -3.74
C PRO A 126 28.59 -15.92 -3.80
N ASP A 127 27.62 -16.17 -2.93
CA ASP A 127 26.85 -17.41 -2.89
C ASP A 127 25.68 -17.44 -3.89
N GLY A 128 25.46 -16.37 -4.66
CA GLY A 128 24.35 -16.22 -5.61
C GLY A 128 23.06 -15.66 -5.02
N THR A 129 23.04 -15.27 -3.74
CA THR A 129 21.90 -14.57 -3.14
C THR A 129 21.87 -13.12 -3.63
N VAL A 130 20.72 -12.66 -4.11
CA VAL A 130 20.52 -11.25 -4.49
C VAL A 130 19.75 -10.54 -3.40
N PHE A 131 20.26 -9.38 -3.01
CA PHE A 131 19.64 -8.45 -2.07
C PHE A 131 19.22 -7.19 -2.83
N VAL A 132 18.05 -6.65 -2.49
CA VAL A 132 17.50 -5.44 -3.08
C VAL A 132 17.01 -4.51 -1.98
N LEU A 133 17.45 -3.26 -2.03
CA LEU A 133 16.91 -2.16 -1.23
C LEU A 133 15.91 -1.38 -2.07
N ALA A 134 14.69 -1.26 -1.56
CA ALA A 134 13.63 -0.51 -2.18
C ALA A 134 13.17 0.63 -1.26
N SER A 135 12.72 1.73 -1.86
CA SER A 135 12.18 2.88 -1.17
C SER A 135 10.78 3.20 -1.66
N TYR A 136 9.99 3.84 -0.80
CA TYR A 136 8.67 4.34 -1.14
C TYR A 136 8.40 5.69 -0.47
N PRO A 137 7.97 6.72 -1.23
CA PRO A 137 7.62 8.02 -0.67
C PRO A 137 6.30 7.98 0.12
N VAL A 138 6.39 8.19 1.43
CA VAL A 138 5.25 8.16 2.37
C VAL A 138 4.18 9.20 2.02
N LYS A 139 4.58 10.35 1.45
CA LYS A 139 3.64 11.39 1.00
C LYS A 139 2.66 10.87 -0.07
N ASN A 140 3.15 10.04 -0.98
CA ASN A 140 2.31 9.46 -2.04
C ASN A 140 1.24 8.53 -1.45
N LEU A 141 1.54 7.86 -0.33
CA LEU A 141 0.54 7.09 0.40
C LEU A 141 -0.57 7.99 0.95
N LYS A 142 -0.19 9.08 1.63
CA LYS A 142 -1.14 10.02 2.25
C LYS A 142 -2.08 10.66 1.24
N ASP A 143 -1.53 11.11 0.11
CA ASP A 143 -2.33 11.74 -0.94
C ASP A 143 -3.27 10.71 -1.61
N ALA A 144 -2.79 9.48 -1.84
CA ALA A 144 -3.62 8.39 -2.34
C ALA A 144 -4.77 8.01 -1.38
N TYR A 145 -4.50 7.93 -0.07
CA TYR A 145 -5.54 7.68 0.94
C TYR A 145 -6.62 8.75 0.91
N LYS A 146 -6.22 10.03 0.88
CA LYS A 146 -7.17 11.14 0.96
C LYS A 146 -8.12 11.14 -0.23
N LEU A 147 -7.60 10.95 -1.44
CA LEU A 147 -8.40 10.87 -2.65
C LEU A 147 -9.37 9.69 -2.62
N GLN A 148 -8.89 8.52 -2.18
CA GLN A 148 -9.69 7.31 -2.15
C GLN A 148 -10.77 7.33 -1.05
N ALA A 149 -10.44 7.86 0.14
CA ALA A 149 -11.42 8.07 1.19
C ALA A 149 -12.54 9.02 0.73
N GLN A 150 -12.19 10.09 0.00
CA GLN A 150 -13.18 11.03 -0.54
C GLN A 150 -14.03 10.47 -1.69
N SER A 151 -13.48 9.63 -2.57
CA SER A 151 -14.29 8.95 -3.58
C SER A 151 -15.27 7.97 -2.94
N LEU A 152 -14.79 7.26 -1.93
CA LEU A 152 -15.58 6.23 -1.27
C LEU A 152 -16.64 6.81 -0.33
N GLU A 153 -16.36 7.92 0.36
CA GLU A 153 -17.37 8.66 1.13
C GLU A 153 -18.51 9.13 0.22
N ARG A 154 -18.19 9.58 -0.99
CA ARG A 154 -19.20 9.95 -2.00
C ARG A 154 -20.01 8.74 -2.44
N GLU A 155 -19.36 7.61 -2.68
CA GLU A 155 -20.01 6.37 -3.08
C GLU A 155 -20.94 5.83 -1.97
N LEU A 156 -20.48 5.83 -0.71
CA LEU A 156 -21.28 5.44 0.45
C LEU A 156 -22.51 6.34 0.62
N LYS A 157 -22.36 7.66 0.47
CA LYS A 157 -23.51 8.59 0.52
C LYS A 157 -24.52 8.32 -0.58
N LEU A 158 -24.07 8.00 -1.79
CA LEU A 158 -24.95 7.64 -2.91
C LEU A 158 -25.67 6.31 -2.64
N MET A 159 -24.94 5.30 -2.15
CA MET A 159 -25.54 4.01 -1.80
C MET A 159 -26.57 4.15 -0.67
N GLN A 160 -26.26 4.88 0.40
CA GLN A 160 -27.20 5.14 1.49
C GLN A 160 -28.45 5.87 1.00
N ALA A 161 -28.30 6.88 0.14
CA ALA A 161 -29.43 7.57 -0.47
C ALA A 161 -30.29 6.62 -1.32
N SER A 162 -29.67 5.75 -2.11
CA SER A 162 -30.39 4.76 -2.92
C SER A 162 -31.10 3.68 -2.09
N ALA A 163 -30.48 3.22 -1.00
CA ALA A 163 -31.06 2.23 -0.11
C ALA A 163 -32.25 2.80 0.66
N GLN A 164 -32.15 4.04 1.14
CA GLN A 164 -33.27 4.75 1.78
C GLN A 164 -34.41 5.02 0.79
N ALA A 165 -34.08 5.36 -0.46
CA ALA A 165 -35.09 5.53 -1.52
C ALA A 165 -35.82 4.22 -1.82
N LEU A 166 -35.08 3.10 -1.94
CA LEU A 166 -35.67 1.78 -2.19
C LEU A 166 -36.57 1.32 -1.03
N GLU A 167 -36.15 1.57 0.21
CA GLU A 167 -36.95 1.27 1.39
C GLU A 167 -38.23 2.12 1.43
N ALA A 168 -38.15 3.41 1.08
CA ALA A 168 -39.30 4.29 0.98
C ALA A 168 -40.28 3.82 -0.10
N GLU A 169 -39.80 3.46 -1.30
CA GLU A 169 -40.64 2.90 -2.37
C GLU A 169 -41.32 1.61 -1.93
N SER A 170 -40.62 0.71 -1.24
CA SER A 170 -41.21 -0.54 -0.74
C SER A 170 -42.35 -0.29 0.27
N LYS A 171 -42.21 0.71 1.14
CA LYS A 171 -43.25 1.11 2.10
C LYS A 171 -44.44 1.76 1.41
N LEU A 172 -44.21 2.54 0.34
CA LEU A 172 -45.29 3.09 -0.47
C LEU A 172 -46.08 2.00 -1.18
N VAL A 173 -45.41 1.02 -1.80
CA VAL A 173 -46.09 -0.13 -2.42
C VAL A 173 -46.89 -0.95 -1.39
N GLN A 174 -46.35 -1.14 -0.19
CA GLN A 174 -47.10 -1.78 0.90
C GLN A 174 -48.31 -0.95 1.33
N ALA A 175 -48.17 0.37 1.48
CA ALA A 175 -49.28 1.26 1.81
C ALA A 175 -50.39 1.24 0.74
N ASP A 176 -50.02 1.28 -0.54
CA ASP A 176 -50.96 1.21 -1.67
C ASP A 176 -51.72 -0.12 -1.67
N SER A 177 -51.03 -1.24 -1.45
CA SER A 177 -51.70 -2.55 -1.33
C SER A 177 -52.67 -2.63 -0.14
N LEU A 178 -52.35 -1.95 0.97
CA LEU A 178 -53.18 -1.93 2.17
C LEU A 178 -54.43 -1.05 1.97
N LEU A 179 -54.29 0.06 1.24
CA LEU A 179 -55.40 0.91 0.83
C LEU A 179 -56.36 0.17 -0.10
N ALA A 180 -55.85 -0.52 -1.13
CA ALA A 180 -56.68 -1.32 -2.03
C ALA A 180 -57.47 -2.42 -1.28
N TYR A 181 -56.88 -3.02 -0.24
CA TYR A 181 -57.57 -3.99 0.62
C TYR A 181 -58.69 -3.34 1.44
N LEU A 182 -58.45 -2.15 2.01
CA LEU A 182 -59.45 -1.42 2.79
C LEU A 182 -60.63 -0.94 1.92
N GLU A 183 -60.36 -0.48 0.69
CA GLU A 183 -61.40 -0.10 -0.26
C GLU A 183 -62.29 -1.30 -0.60
N ALA A 184 -61.70 -2.44 -0.96
CA ALA A 184 -62.44 -3.67 -1.23
C ALA A 184 -63.29 -4.15 -0.04
N TYR A 185 -62.78 -3.99 1.19
CA TYR A 185 -63.52 -4.32 2.40
C TYR A 185 -64.70 -3.37 2.65
N LEU A 186 -64.50 -2.06 2.49
CA LEU A 186 -65.55 -1.05 2.64
C LEU A 186 -66.67 -1.26 1.60
N GLU A 187 -66.31 -1.54 0.36
CA GLU A 187 -67.26 -1.77 -0.74
C GLU A 187 -68.09 -3.04 -0.52
N SER A 188 -67.48 -4.09 0.04
CA SER A 188 -68.18 -5.28 0.52
C SER A 188 -69.14 -4.96 1.67
N SER A 189 -68.74 -4.14 2.64
CA SER A 189 -69.54 -3.82 3.83
C SER A 189 -70.73 -2.88 3.57
N LEU A 190 -70.71 -2.15 2.46
CA LEU A 190 -71.78 -1.23 2.03
C LEU A 190 -72.79 -1.91 1.08
N SER A 191 -72.56 -3.17 0.72
CA SER A 191 -73.40 -3.95 -0.19
C SER A 191 -74.40 -4.90 0.51
N ASP A 192 -74.37 -4.95 1.85
CA ASP A 192 -75.37 -5.60 2.73
C ASP A 192 -76.31 -4.55 3.35
#